data_AF-A0AAU0SMA8-F1
#
_entry.id   AF-A0AAU0SMA8-F1
#
_cell.length_a   1.000
_cell.length_b   1.000
_cell.length_c   1.000
_cell.angle_alpha   90.00
_cell.angle_beta   90.00
_cell.angle_gamma   90.00
#
_symmetry.space_group_name_H-M   'P 1'
#
loop_
_entity.id
_entity.type
_entity.pdbx_description
1 polymer ?
#
loop_
_entity_poly.entity_id
_entity_poly.type
_entity_poly.pdbx_seq_one_letter_code
_entity_poly.pdbx_strand_id
1 'polypeptide(L)'
;MTQTAQEKFEAWHLARFPGASLSKRTNGEYINLYVGMCWIGWSASRETLVVELPTAGPSPEPPEDAIDDSWLDAHHAKIQMRNACFKAIDAVGITISS
;
A
#
# COMPACT_ATOMS: atom_id res chain seq x y z
N MET A 1 -7.13 -13.16 8.56
CA MET A 1 -7.46 -11.77 8.93
C MET A 1 -6.35 -10.88 8.43
N THR A 2 -6.68 -9.77 7.77
CA THR A 2 -5.69 -8.75 7.38
C THR A 2 -5.32 -7.94 8.63
N GLN A 3 -4.03 -7.86 8.94
CA GLN A 3 -3.57 -7.05 10.08
C GLN A 3 -3.83 -5.56 9.83
N THR A 4 -4.36 -4.89 10.84
CA THR A 4 -4.50 -3.44 10.89
C THR A 4 -3.14 -2.74 10.83
N ALA A 5 -3.15 -1.46 10.45
CA ALA A 5 -1.96 -0.62 10.47
C ALA A 5 -1.30 -0.60 11.87
N GLN A 6 -2.10 -0.57 12.93
CA GLN A 6 -1.63 -0.60 14.31
C GLN A 6 -0.95 -1.91 14.67
N GLU A 7 -1.53 -3.06 14.31
CA GLU A 7 -0.91 -4.37 14.56
C GLU A 7 0.43 -4.53 13.82
N LYS A 8 0.54 -4.01 12.59
CA LYS A 8 1.80 -4.02 11.84
C LYS A 8 2.88 -3.18 12.53
N PHE A 9 2.52 -1.99 13.02
CA PHE A 9 3.43 -1.15 13.80
C PHE A 9 3.85 -1.84 15.10
N GLU A 10 2.91 -2.40 15.86
CA GLU A 10 3.18 -3.08 17.13
C GLU A 10 4.09 -4.29 16.94
N ALA A 11 3.85 -5.10 15.91
CA ALA A 11 4.71 -6.23 15.56
C ALA A 11 6.14 -5.78 15.22
N TRP A 12 6.29 -4.74 14.39
CA TRP A 12 7.59 -4.16 14.08
C TRP A 12 8.29 -3.61 15.33
N HIS A 13 7.56 -2.88 16.17
CA HIS A 13 8.12 -2.25 17.37
C HIS A 13 8.61 -3.30 18.37
N LEU A 14 7.86 -4.38 18.59
CA LEU A 14 8.29 -5.47 19.47
C LEU A 14 9.49 -6.25 18.91
N ALA A 15 9.54 -6.45 17.59
CA ALA A 15 10.69 -7.08 16.95
C ALA A 15 11.96 -6.21 17.08
N ARG A 16 11.82 -4.88 16.96
CA ARG A 16 12.96 -3.95 17.06
C ARG A 16 13.38 -3.65 18.50
N PHE A 17 12.43 -3.64 19.43
CA PHE A 17 12.59 -3.32 20.85
C PHE A 17 11.93 -4.42 21.71
N PRO A 18 12.58 -5.58 21.86
CA PRO A 18 12.04 -6.68 22.66
C PRO A 18 11.77 -6.26 24.09
N GLY A 19 10.59 -6.61 24.62
CA GLY A 19 10.18 -6.26 25.99
C GLY A 19 9.59 -4.86 26.17
N ALA A 20 9.44 -4.07 25.11
CA ALA A 20 8.73 -2.80 25.17
C ALA A 20 7.26 -3.02 25.57
N SER A 21 6.75 -2.21 26.51
CA SER A 21 5.33 -2.22 26.86
C SER A 21 4.50 -1.51 25.80
N LEU A 22 3.50 -2.21 25.27
CA LEU A 22 2.47 -1.68 24.37
C LEU A 22 1.16 -1.38 25.12
N SER A 23 1.19 -1.28 26.45
CA SER A 23 -0.01 -0.97 27.24
C SER A 23 -0.63 0.35 26.80
N LYS A 24 -1.96 0.36 26.67
CA LYS A 24 -2.75 1.53 26.26
C LYS A 24 -3.58 2.05 27.43
N ARG A 25 -3.82 3.36 27.43
CA ARG A 25 -4.82 4.03 28.26
C ARG A 25 -6.22 3.64 27.78
N THR A 26 -7.24 3.99 28.56
CA THR A 26 -8.65 3.74 28.20
C THR A 26 -9.09 4.46 26.92
N ASN A 27 -8.41 5.55 26.54
CA ASN A 27 -8.63 6.27 25.28
C ASN A 27 -7.89 5.65 24.08
N GLY A 28 -7.17 4.54 24.25
CA GLY A 28 -6.45 3.85 23.19
C GLY A 28 -5.02 4.36 22.93
N GLU A 29 -4.59 5.45 23.57
CA GLU A 29 -3.21 5.95 23.45
C GLU A 29 -2.22 5.06 24.19
N TYR A 30 -1.01 4.90 23.65
CA TYR A 30 0.06 4.19 24.35
C TYR A 30 0.44 4.93 25.63
N ILE A 31 0.58 4.17 26.73
CA ILE A 31 1.06 4.70 28.02
C ILE A 31 2.54 5.10 27.91
N ASN A 32 3.33 4.29 27.20
CA ASN A 32 4.73 4.61 26.94
C ASN A 32 4.81 5.72 25.88
N LEU A 33 5.26 6.91 26.30
CA LEU A 33 5.35 8.09 25.45
C LEU A 33 6.21 7.85 24.20
N TYR A 34 7.31 7.08 24.32
CA TYR A 34 8.18 6.78 23.18
C TYR A 34 7.44 5.98 22.10
N VAL A 35 6.70 4.94 22.52
CA VAL A 35 5.87 4.13 21.61
C VAL A 35 4.80 5.01 20.97
N GLY A 36 4.15 5.87 21.76
CA GLY A 36 3.17 6.83 21.28
C GLY A 36 3.71 7.77 20.21
N MET A 37 4.88 8.38 20.44
CA MET A 37 5.51 9.26 19.46
C MET A 37 5.91 8.52 18.17
N CYS A 38 6.45 7.30 18.29
CA CYS A 38 6.75 6.47 17.13
C CYS A 38 5.50 6.13 16.32
N TRP A 39 4.40 5.79 17.01
CA TRP A 39 3.12 5.50 16.38
C TRP A 39 2.54 6.72 15.64
N ILE A 40 2.59 7.90 16.25
CA ILE A 40 2.11 9.15 15.63
C ILE A 40 2.94 9.45 14.37
N GLY A 41 4.27 9.42 14.46
CA GLY A 41 5.14 9.68 13.31
C GLY A 41 4.93 8.64 12.19
N TRP A 42 4.82 7.36 12.54
CA TRP A 42 4.55 6.30 11.59
C TRP A 42 3.19 6.50 10.90
N SER A 43 2.12 6.75 11.65
CA SER A 43 0.78 6.96 11.10
C SER A 43 0.74 8.18 10.17
N ALA A 44 1.27 9.32 10.60
CA ALA A 44 1.32 10.54 9.80
C ALA A 44 2.12 10.36 8.50
N SER A 45 3.23 9.60 8.53
CA SER A 45 4.02 9.32 7.32
C SER A 45 3.23 8.52 6.27
N ARG A 46 2.29 7.67 6.70
CA ARG A 46 1.48 6.85 5.80
C ARG A 46 0.27 7.60 5.26
N GLU A 47 -0.33 8.46 6.07
CA GLU A 47 -1.42 9.34 5.62
C GLU A 47 -0.96 10.34 4.56
N THR A 48 0.30 10.78 4.65
CA THR A 48 0.89 11.76 3.72
C THR A 48 1.53 11.14 2.48
N LEU A 49 1.85 9.84 2.51
CA LEU A 49 2.42 9.15 1.37
C LEU A 49 1.33 8.88 0.32
N VAL A 50 1.43 9.58 -0.81
CA VAL A 50 0.60 9.37 -1.99
C VAL A 50 1.47 8.85 -3.13
N VAL A 51 1.05 7.75 -3.74
CA VAL A 51 1.74 7.15 -4.90
C VAL A 51 0.95 7.44 -6.16
N GLU A 52 1.63 7.99 -7.16
CA GLU A 52 1.07 8.14 -8.50
C GLU A 52 1.37 6.88 -9.32
N LEU A 53 0.33 6.27 -9.90
CA LEU A 53 0.48 5.12 -10.78
C LEU A 53 0.15 5.51 -12.23
N PRO A 54 0.88 4.99 -13.23
CA PRO A 54 0.60 5.26 -14.64
C PRO A 54 -0.85 4.89 -14.98
N THR A 55 -1.48 5.67 -15.86
CA THR A 55 -2.80 5.32 -16.41
C THR A 55 -2.68 4.13 -17.37
N ALA A 56 -3.79 3.43 -17.62
CA ALA A 56 -3.81 2.31 -18.56
C ALA A 56 -3.39 2.74 -19.99
N GLY A 57 -3.58 4.02 -20.33
CA GLY A 57 -3.46 4.53 -21.69
C GLY A 57 -4.62 4.04 -22.57
N PRO A 58 -4.80 4.62 -23.75
CA PRO A 58 -5.77 4.12 -24.72
C PRO A 58 -5.35 2.74 -25.24
N SER A 59 -6.33 1.97 -25.73
CA SER A 59 -6.05 0.77 -26.52
C SER A 59 -5.23 1.15 -27.76
N PRO A 60 -4.22 0.36 -28.15
CA PRO A 60 -3.51 0.59 -29.40
C PRO A 60 -4.46 0.41 -30.60
N GLU A 61 -4.06 0.96 -31.76
CA GLU A 61 -4.74 0.72 -33.03
C GLU A 61 -4.25 -0.60 -33.66
N PRO A 62 -5.12 -1.33 -34.38
CA PRO A 62 -4.73 -2.56 -35.04
C PRO A 62 -3.69 -2.29 -36.14
N PRO A 63 -2.59 -3.06 -36.19
CA PRO A 63 -1.68 -3.07 -37.34
C PRO A 63 -2.42 -3.43 -38.64
N GLU A 64 -1.99 -2.86 -39.78
CA GLU A 64 -2.62 -3.12 -41.08
C GLU A 64 -2.55 -4.59 -41.50
N ASP A 65 -1.54 -5.32 -41.03
CA ASP A 65 -1.29 -6.74 -41.29
C ASP A 65 -1.74 -7.66 -40.15
N ALA A 66 -2.51 -7.15 -39.18
CA ALA A 66 -3.03 -7.94 -38.08
C ALA A 66 -4.00 -9.02 -38.60
N ILE A 67 -3.63 -10.28 -38.37
CA ILE A 67 -4.45 -11.45 -38.72
C ILE A 67 -5.50 -11.73 -37.62
N ASP A 68 -5.14 -11.43 -36.37
CA ASP A 68 -5.95 -11.62 -35.17
C ASP A 68 -5.70 -10.48 -34.15
N ASP A 69 -6.12 -10.67 -32.89
CA ASP A 69 -6.00 -9.71 -31.79
C ASP A 69 -4.74 -9.88 -30.92
N SER A 70 -3.78 -10.73 -31.31
CA SER A 70 -2.55 -11.00 -30.54
C SER A 70 -1.71 -9.75 -30.27
N TRP A 71 -1.84 -8.70 -31.10
CA TRP A 71 -1.20 -7.39 -30.87
C TRP A 71 -1.72 -6.66 -29.62
N LEU A 72 -2.87 -7.05 -29.06
CA LEU A 72 -3.40 -6.54 -27.79
C LEU A 72 -2.80 -7.22 -26.56
N ASP A 73 -2.13 -8.36 -26.70
CA ASP A 73 -1.66 -9.15 -25.55
C ASP A 73 -0.73 -8.36 -24.64
N ALA A 74 0.22 -7.63 -25.22
CA ALA A 74 1.14 -6.77 -24.48
C ALA A 74 0.39 -5.63 -23.75
N HIS A 75 -0.64 -5.07 -24.38
CA HIS A 75 -1.48 -4.03 -23.78
C HIS A 75 -2.26 -4.58 -22.58
N HIS A 76 -2.90 -5.75 -22.74
CA HIS A 76 -3.62 -6.43 -21.66
C HIS A 76 -2.69 -6.83 -20.51
N ALA A 77 -1.52 -7.40 -20.80
CA ALA A 77 -0.53 -7.77 -19.79
C ALA A 77 -0.07 -6.56 -18.97
N LYS A 78 0.19 -5.41 -19.62
CA LYS A 78 0.52 -4.15 -18.93
C LYS A 78 -0.61 -3.72 -18.00
N ILE A 79 -1.86 -3.78 -18.44
CA ILE A 79 -3.03 -3.41 -17.61
C ILE A 79 -3.16 -4.34 -16.40
N GLN A 80 -2.99 -5.65 -16.61
CA GLN A 80 -3.06 -6.64 -15.53
C GLN A 80 -1.98 -6.37 -14.48
N MET A 81 -0.74 -6.12 -14.92
CA MET A 81 0.38 -5.78 -14.01
C MET A 81 0.09 -4.50 -13.23
N ARG A 82 -0.36 -3.44 -13.92
CA ARG A 82 -0.79 -2.18 -13.29
C ARG A 82 -1.83 -2.46 -12.19
N ASN A 83 -2.88 -3.20 -12.52
CA ASN A 83 -3.97 -3.48 -11.58
C ASN A 83 -3.49 -4.33 -10.39
N ALA A 84 -2.51 -5.22 -10.58
CA ALA A 84 -1.87 -5.94 -9.49
C ALA A 84 -1.08 -5.00 -8.57
N CYS A 85 -0.35 -4.03 -9.12
CA CYS A 85 0.32 -3.00 -8.33
C CYS A 85 -0.67 -2.15 -7.52
N PHE A 86 -1.78 -1.71 -8.13
CA PHE A 86 -2.85 -0.98 -7.42
C PHE A 86 -3.33 -1.77 -6.20
N LYS A 87 -3.70 -3.05 -6.39
CA LYS A 87 -4.17 -3.91 -5.30
C LYS A 87 -3.12 -4.11 -4.20
N ALA A 88 -1.85 -4.27 -4.56
CA ALA A 88 -0.78 -4.48 -3.59
C ALA A 88 -0.51 -3.23 -2.74
N ILE A 89 -0.53 -2.04 -3.36
CA ILE A 89 -0.32 -0.76 -2.68
C ILE A 89 -1.53 -0.42 -1.77
N ASP A 90 -2.74 -0.64 -2.27
CA ASP A 90 -3.97 -0.46 -1.48
C ASP A 90 -4.04 -1.42 -0.27
N ALA A 91 -3.66 -2.69 -0.46
CA ALA A 91 -3.64 -3.69 0.62
C ALA A 91 -2.68 -3.36 1.78
N VAL A 92 -1.67 -2.51 1.54
CA VAL A 92 -0.82 -2.00 2.63
C VAL A 92 -1.33 -0.69 3.22
N GLY A 93 -2.39 -0.09 2.66
CA GLY A 93 -2.99 1.15 3.14
C GLY A 93 -2.16 2.38 2.77
N ILE A 94 -1.57 2.40 1.57
CA ILE A 94 -0.95 3.59 0.98
C ILE A 94 -1.94 4.21 0.01
N THR A 95 -2.09 5.53 0.08
CA THR A 95 -2.99 6.27 -0.81
C THR A 95 -2.44 6.27 -2.23
N ILE A 96 -3.29 5.98 -3.21
CA ILE A 96 -2.95 6.08 -4.64
C ILE A 96 -3.67 7.32 -5.18
N SER A 97 -2.94 8.21 -5.87
CA SER A 97 -3.56 9.36 -6.52
C SER A 97 -4.50 8.89 -7.63
N SER A 98 -5.70 9.49 -7.67
CA SER A 98 -6.70 9.27 -8.73
C SER A 98 -6.24 9.83 -10.07
#